data_AF-A0A382KYX6-F1
#
_entry.id   AF-A0A382KYX6-F1
#
_cell.length_a   1.000
_cell.length_b   1.000
_cell.length_c   1.000
_cell.angle_alpha   90.00
_cell.angle_beta   90.00
_cell.angle_gamma   90.00
#
_symmetry.space_group_name_H-M   'P 1'
#
loop_
_entity.id
_entity.type
_entity.pdbx_description
1 polymer ?
#
loop_
_entity_poly.entity_id
_entity_poly.type
_entity_poly.pdbx_seq_one_letter_code
_entity_poly.pdbx_strand_id
1 'polypeptide(L)'
;MLGPLQALGYRESPYMRPVQDWICGHAAEGRPCQIGPDGSGHCRGSYECSPSLTGDRWNCTRSQFSGGPCEDGPTPNGQCCLQIPTCRPVRSWRARRGAVTKWVAAIVAALLVFVLAGTYRTALIDPGQLSFQHAGLSDCGSCHQAFHQGVVGWWQAAWSENVALDDSKPCISCHAMGDHGLLPHSQSDEAMSALSELAAPATASGRSIGVQLANLVFDMPRQLNITLPCMTCHQEHQGTEADLTNMSNDRCTTCHLVQFDSLASGHPDFQNYPYERRTRLRFDHTSHIDKHFLEKSTAKLAPGDCRDCHKSDANGRLMKVKSFDTSCAACHGEQIAGAGRATAKGMPVLAVPGLDVATLQEKGAAIGEWPEFAEGPVPNFM
;
A
#
# COMPACT_ATOMS: atom_id res chain seq x y z
N MET A 1 -39.20 -34.85 -31.51
CA MET A 1 -39.18 -33.43 -31.13
C MET A 1 -39.91 -33.30 -29.82
N LEU A 2 -39.19 -33.09 -28.71
CA LEU A 2 -39.82 -32.79 -27.43
C LEU A 2 -40.46 -31.40 -27.56
N GLY A 3 -41.78 -31.35 -27.50
CA GLY A 3 -42.51 -30.08 -27.48
C GLY A 3 -42.09 -29.21 -26.28
N PRO A 4 -42.46 -27.92 -26.27
CA PRO A 4 -42.17 -27.05 -25.14
C PRO A 4 -42.69 -27.68 -23.84
N LEU A 5 -41.88 -27.60 -22.78
CA LEU A 5 -42.19 -28.18 -21.45
C LEU A 5 -43.48 -27.63 -20.85
N GLN A 6 -43.99 -26.50 -21.36
CA GLN A 6 -45.28 -25.93 -21.00
C GLN A 6 -45.86 -25.16 -22.20
N ALA A 7 -47.15 -25.36 -22.49
CA ALA A 7 -47.87 -24.58 -23.48
C ALA A 7 -48.26 -23.22 -22.89
N LEU A 8 -47.77 -22.12 -23.48
CA LEU A 8 -47.91 -20.75 -22.97
C LEU A 8 -49.18 -20.03 -23.49
N GLY A 9 -50.18 -20.77 -23.96
CA GLY A 9 -51.44 -20.19 -24.40
C GLY A 9 -52.23 -19.59 -23.24
N TYR A 10 -52.96 -18.50 -23.50
CA TYR A 10 -53.85 -17.86 -22.52
C TYR A 10 -54.97 -18.78 -21.98
N ARG A 11 -55.23 -19.89 -22.68
CA ARG A 11 -56.19 -20.93 -22.28
C ARG A 11 -55.56 -22.04 -21.44
N GLU A 12 -54.24 -22.21 -21.53
CA GLU A 12 -53.49 -23.40 -21.12
C GLU A 12 -52.57 -23.13 -19.92
N SER A 13 -52.14 -21.89 -19.72
CA SER A 13 -51.25 -21.49 -18.62
C SER A 13 -51.71 -20.18 -17.95
N PRO A 14 -51.47 -20.03 -16.63
CA PRO A 14 -51.76 -18.78 -15.94
C PRO A 14 -50.78 -17.69 -16.37
N TYR A 15 -51.29 -16.46 -16.53
CA TYR A 15 -50.42 -15.31 -16.81
C TYR A 15 -49.58 -14.98 -15.57
N MET A 16 -48.29 -15.31 -15.61
CA MET A 16 -47.34 -15.02 -14.55
C MET A 16 -46.97 -13.54 -14.55
N ARG A 17 -47.04 -12.89 -13.38
CA ARG A 17 -46.76 -11.46 -13.20
C ARG A 17 -45.51 -11.24 -12.32
N PRO A 18 -44.31 -11.68 -12.75
CA PRO A 18 -43.12 -11.72 -11.90
C PRO A 18 -42.59 -10.35 -11.48
N VAL A 19 -42.99 -9.28 -12.20
CA VAL A 19 -42.58 -7.90 -11.91
C VAL A 19 -43.55 -7.15 -10.99
N GLN A 20 -44.70 -7.74 -10.63
CA GLN A 20 -45.67 -7.06 -9.78
C GLN A 20 -45.27 -7.06 -8.30
N ASP A 21 -45.53 -5.93 -7.65
CA ASP A 21 -45.27 -5.73 -6.23
C ASP A 21 -46.23 -6.53 -5.33
N TRP A 22 -47.44 -6.77 -5.84
CA TRP A 22 -48.52 -7.45 -5.14
C TRP A 22 -48.93 -8.70 -5.90
N ILE A 23 -49.17 -9.78 -5.16
CA ILE A 23 -49.67 -11.05 -5.68
C ILE A 23 -50.99 -11.39 -4.99
N CYS A 24 -51.82 -12.20 -5.65
CA CYS A 24 -53.09 -12.67 -5.12
C CYS A 24 -52.88 -13.38 -3.77
N GLY A 25 -53.76 -13.14 -2.79
CA GLY A 25 -53.69 -13.80 -1.48
C GLY A 25 -53.80 -15.32 -1.56
N HIS A 26 -54.57 -15.83 -2.53
CA HIS A 26 -54.73 -17.27 -2.80
C HIS A 26 -53.55 -17.89 -3.56
N ALA A 27 -52.53 -17.11 -3.93
CA ALA A 27 -51.36 -17.65 -4.62
C ALA A 27 -50.60 -18.67 -3.77
N ALA A 28 -50.58 -18.51 -2.44
CA ALA A 28 -49.96 -19.46 -1.52
C ALA A 28 -50.69 -20.81 -1.46
N GLU A 29 -52.00 -20.80 -1.75
CA GLU A 29 -52.87 -21.99 -1.79
C GLU A 29 -52.88 -22.65 -3.19
N GLY A 30 -52.07 -22.16 -4.13
CA GLY A 30 -52.00 -22.65 -5.51
C GLY A 30 -53.22 -22.28 -6.37
N ARG A 31 -54.09 -21.37 -5.90
CA ARG A 31 -55.31 -20.94 -6.59
C ARG A 31 -55.31 -19.42 -6.89
N PRO A 32 -54.29 -18.87 -7.56
CA PRO A 32 -54.28 -17.45 -7.89
C PRO A 32 -55.39 -17.11 -8.89
N CYS A 33 -56.06 -15.97 -8.70
CA CYS A 33 -56.96 -15.46 -9.73
C CYS A 33 -56.17 -14.92 -10.94
N GLN A 34 -56.75 -15.04 -12.14
CA GLN A 34 -56.11 -14.59 -13.39
C GLN A 34 -55.93 -13.06 -13.48
N ILE A 35 -56.87 -12.31 -12.87
CA ILE A 35 -56.88 -10.85 -12.90
C ILE A 35 -55.73 -10.27 -12.04
N GLY A 36 -55.45 -10.92 -10.90
CA GLY A 36 -54.49 -10.42 -9.91
C GLY A 36 -54.94 -9.12 -9.21
N PRO A 37 -54.17 -8.66 -8.21
CA PRO A 37 -54.40 -7.37 -7.57
C PRO A 37 -53.98 -6.19 -8.47
N ASP A 38 -54.41 -4.99 -8.11
CA ASP A 38 -53.89 -3.76 -8.73
C ASP A 38 -52.49 -3.38 -8.20
N GLY A 39 -51.90 -2.30 -8.74
CA GLY A 39 -50.59 -1.80 -8.32
C GLY A 39 -50.53 -1.27 -6.88
N SER A 40 -51.68 -0.92 -6.29
CA SER A 40 -51.81 -0.47 -4.90
C SER A 40 -52.05 -1.60 -3.91
N GLY A 41 -52.29 -2.82 -4.38
CA GLY A 41 -52.56 -3.98 -3.52
C GLY A 41 -54.03 -4.19 -3.18
N HIS A 42 -54.96 -3.64 -3.95
CA HIS A 42 -56.38 -3.97 -3.84
C HIS A 42 -56.74 -5.21 -4.66
N CYS A 43 -57.59 -6.06 -4.10
CA CYS A 43 -58.13 -7.21 -4.82
C CYS A 43 -59.16 -6.73 -5.85
N ARG A 44 -58.98 -7.15 -7.10
CA ARG A 44 -59.92 -6.88 -8.20
C ARG A 44 -60.91 -8.02 -8.42
N GLY A 45 -61.17 -8.81 -7.37
CA GLY A 45 -62.07 -9.96 -7.42
C GLY A 45 -63.45 -9.55 -7.92
N SER A 46 -63.87 -10.16 -9.01
CA SER A 46 -65.22 -9.98 -9.58
C SER A 46 -65.73 -11.36 -10.00
N TYR A 47 -65.46 -11.75 -11.23
CA TYR A 47 -65.97 -12.98 -11.84
C TYR A 47 -64.83 -13.80 -12.46
N GLU A 48 -64.96 -15.13 -12.56
CA GLU A 48 -63.90 -16.01 -13.08
C GLU A 48 -63.54 -15.77 -14.55
N CYS A 49 -64.48 -15.23 -15.34
CA CYS A 49 -64.25 -14.83 -16.72
C CYS A 49 -65.07 -13.59 -17.09
N SER A 50 -64.70 -12.93 -18.18
CA SER A 50 -65.46 -11.82 -18.78
C SER A 50 -66.11 -12.31 -20.08
N PRO A 51 -67.40 -12.68 -20.06
CA PRO A 51 -68.09 -13.20 -21.24
C PRO A 51 -67.98 -12.27 -22.45
N SER A 52 -67.86 -12.83 -23.65
CA SER A 52 -67.80 -12.06 -24.89
C SER A 52 -69.14 -12.15 -25.62
N LEU A 53 -69.72 -11.00 -25.98
CA LEU A 53 -70.92 -10.95 -26.80
C LEU A 53 -70.56 -11.22 -28.27
N THR A 54 -71.17 -12.23 -28.89
CA THR A 54 -70.98 -12.53 -30.31
C THR A 54 -72.35 -12.69 -30.96
N GLY A 55 -72.74 -11.73 -31.81
CA GLY A 55 -74.14 -11.59 -32.23
C GLY A 55 -75.03 -11.28 -31.03
N ASP A 56 -76.11 -12.04 -30.86
CA ASP A 56 -77.08 -11.87 -29.76
C ASP A 56 -76.83 -12.79 -28.56
N ARG A 57 -75.71 -13.54 -28.52
CA ARG A 57 -75.41 -14.52 -27.46
C ARG A 57 -74.12 -14.20 -26.72
N TRP A 58 -74.19 -14.28 -25.39
CA TRP A 58 -73.02 -14.25 -24.53
C TRP A 58 -72.29 -15.59 -24.54
N ASN A 59 -71.00 -15.57 -24.85
CA ASN A 59 -70.13 -16.73 -24.83
C ASN A 59 -69.21 -16.69 -23.61
N CYS A 60 -69.14 -17.81 -22.88
CA CYS A 60 -68.23 -17.97 -21.75
C CYS A 60 -66.77 -17.97 -22.25
N THR A 61 -65.92 -17.17 -21.62
CA THR A 61 -64.50 -17.04 -21.95
C THR A 61 -63.58 -17.70 -20.92
N ARG A 62 -64.15 -18.54 -20.03
CA ARG A 62 -63.41 -19.24 -18.97
C ARG A 62 -62.37 -20.18 -19.59
N SER A 63 -61.12 -20.03 -19.14
CA SER A 63 -59.98 -20.78 -19.66
C SER A 63 -60.08 -22.28 -19.34
N GLN A 64 -59.41 -23.14 -20.12
CA GLN A 64 -59.32 -24.57 -19.81
C GLN A 64 -58.54 -24.80 -18.51
N PHE A 65 -57.51 -24.00 -18.25
CA PHE A 65 -56.77 -23.99 -16.99
C PHE A 65 -57.67 -23.74 -15.76
N SER A 66 -58.70 -22.91 -15.91
CA SER A 66 -59.69 -22.62 -14.87
C SER A 66 -60.83 -23.64 -14.79
N GLY A 67 -60.76 -24.78 -15.50
CA GLY A 67 -61.80 -25.81 -15.51
C GLY A 67 -62.77 -25.73 -16.68
N GLY A 68 -62.48 -24.94 -17.72
CA GLY A 68 -63.29 -24.86 -18.95
C GLY A 68 -64.57 -24.03 -18.82
N PRO A 69 -65.42 -24.00 -19.86
CA PRO A 69 -66.67 -23.22 -19.87
C PRO A 69 -67.56 -23.55 -18.68
N CYS A 70 -68.23 -22.54 -18.12
CA CYS A 70 -69.19 -22.74 -17.03
C CYS A 70 -70.38 -23.59 -17.50
N GLU A 71 -70.85 -24.53 -16.66
CA GLU A 71 -71.99 -25.39 -16.96
C GLU A 71 -73.28 -24.57 -17.24
N ASP A 72 -73.56 -23.58 -16.40
CA ASP A 72 -74.74 -22.70 -16.54
C ASP A 72 -74.54 -21.56 -17.56
N GLY A 73 -73.31 -21.37 -18.05
CA GLY A 73 -72.97 -20.26 -18.94
C GLY A 73 -73.07 -18.87 -18.27
N PRO A 74 -72.85 -17.79 -19.05
CA PRO A 74 -72.97 -16.42 -18.57
C PRO A 74 -74.44 -16.00 -18.36
N THR A 75 -74.68 -15.10 -17.42
CA THR A 75 -76.01 -14.54 -17.16
C THR A 75 -76.50 -13.68 -18.32
N PRO A 76 -77.82 -13.41 -18.44
CA PRO A 76 -78.37 -12.54 -19.49
C PRO A 76 -77.75 -11.12 -19.52
N ASN A 77 -77.22 -10.66 -18.39
CA ASN A 77 -76.55 -9.37 -18.23
C ASN A 77 -75.05 -9.41 -18.61
N GLY A 78 -74.55 -10.52 -19.15
CA GLY A 78 -73.16 -10.68 -19.58
C GLY A 78 -72.15 -10.90 -18.45
N GLN A 79 -72.60 -11.31 -17.25
CA GLN A 79 -71.71 -11.64 -16.13
C GLN A 79 -71.47 -13.15 -16.06
N CYS A 80 -70.31 -13.58 -15.56
CA CYS A 80 -70.09 -15.01 -15.29
C CYS A 80 -70.98 -15.48 -14.14
N CYS A 81 -71.42 -16.73 -14.16
CA CYS A 81 -72.12 -17.33 -13.02
C CYS A 81 -71.20 -17.62 -11.81
N LEU A 82 -69.87 -17.64 -12.01
CA LEU A 82 -68.89 -17.90 -10.95
C LEU A 82 -68.22 -16.61 -10.46
N GLN A 83 -68.45 -16.27 -9.18
CA GLN A 83 -67.82 -15.15 -8.48
C GLN A 83 -66.50 -15.56 -7.83
N ILE A 84 -65.49 -14.69 -7.94
CA ILE A 84 -64.19 -14.90 -7.29
C ILE A 84 -64.29 -14.35 -5.86
N PRO A 85 -64.01 -15.16 -4.81
CA PRO A 85 -63.94 -14.65 -3.44
C PRO A 85 -62.84 -13.60 -3.32
N THR A 86 -63.16 -12.48 -2.68
CA THR A 86 -62.18 -11.42 -2.44
C THR A 86 -61.08 -11.90 -1.49
N CYS A 87 -59.83 -11.64 -1.85
CA CYS A 87 -58.66 -11.98 -1.03
C CYS A 87 -57.96 -10.73 -0.52
N ARG A 88 -57.03 -10.90 0.44
CA ARG A 88 -56.08 -9.85 0.83
C ARG A 88 -54.78 -10.04 0.04
N PRO A 89 -54.45 -9.17 -0.93
CA PRO A 89 -53.21 -9.29 -1.67
C PRO A 89 -51.99 -9.19 -0.76
N VAL A 90 -50.94 -9.94 -1.09
CA VAL A 90 -49.70 -9.95 -0.32
C VAL A 90 -48.54 -9.43 -1.18
N ARG A 91 -47.58 -8.75 -0.54
CA ARG A 91 -46.36 -8.30 -1.23
C ARG A 91 -45.56 -9.50 -1.75
N SER A 92 -45.12 -9.40 -3.00
CA SER A 92 -44.23 -10.40 -3.60
C SER A 92 -42.88 -10.47 -2.88
N TRP A 93 -42.20 -11.60 -2.96
CA TRP A 93 -40.85 -11.77 -2.38
C TRP A 93 -39.86 -10.73 -2.90
N ARG A 94 -39.95 -10.37 -4.18
CA ARG A 94 -39.17 -9.30 -4.80
C ARG A 94 -39.44 -7.95 -4.12
N ALA A 95 -40.70 -7.58 -3.93
CA ALA A 95 -41.06 -6.31 -3.29
C ALA A 95 -40.62 -6.26 -1.82
N ARG A 96 -40.76 -7.37 -1.08
CA ARG A 96 -40.27 -7.47 0.30
C ARG A 96 -38.75 -7.31 0.37
N ARG A 97 -37.99 -8.02 -0.47
CA ARG A 97 -36.53 -7.89 -0.56
C ARG A 97 -36.12 -6.47 -0.93
N GLY A 98 -36.76 -5.87 -1.94
CA GLY A 98 -36.49 -4.49 -2.34
C GLY A 98 -36.76 -3.48 -1.23
N ALA A 99 -37.83 -3.66 -0.44
CA ALA A 99 -38.10 -2.82 0.73
C ALA A 99 -37.02 -2.97 1.81
N VAL A 100 -36.62 -4.21 2.13
CA VAL A 100 -35.54 -4.48 3.08
C VAL A 100 -34.23 -3.85 2.61
N THR A 101 -33.84 -4.04 1.35
CA THR A 101 -32.61 -3.44 0.78
C THR A 101 -32.62 -1.92 0.89
N LYS A 102 -33.77 -1.26 0.62
CA LYS A 102 -33.91 0.19 0.77
C LYS A 102 -33.74 0.63 2.23
N TRP A 103 -34.36 -0.08 3.18
CA TRP A 103 -34.21 0.22 4.60
C TRP A 103 -32.79 0.03 5.10
N VAL A 104 -32.13 -1.07 4.70
CA VAL A 104 -30.72 -1.33 5.05
C VAL A 104 -29.84 -0.23 4.47
N ALA A 105 -30.01 0.13 3.20
CA ALA A 105 -29.25 1.22 2.58
C ALA A 105 -29.47 2.57 3.30
N ALA A 106 -30.71 2.87 3.69
CA ALA A 106 -31.03 4.08 4.45
C ALA A 106 -30.38 4.09 5.85
N ILE A 107 -30.38 2.94 6.55
CA ILE A 107 -29.72 2.79 7.85
C ILE A 107 -28.21 2.95 7.70
N VAL A 108 -27.59 2.33 6.69
CA VAL A 108 -26.15 2.48 6.43
C VAL A 108 -25.80 3.95 6.11
N ALA A 109 -26.58 4.61 5.27
CA ALA A 109 -26.39 6.03 4.97
C ALA A 109 -26.54 6.90 6.23
N ALA A 110 -27.55 6.64 7.06
CA ALA A 110 -27.75 7.35 8.31
C ALA A 110 -26.60 7.14 9.31
N LEU A 111 -26.08 5.91 9.42
CA LEU A 111 -24.91 5.59 10.24
C LEU A 111 -23.66 6.30 9.73
N LEU A 112 -23.43 6.32 8.42
CA LEU A 112 -22.31 7.05 7.82
C LEU A 112 -22.40 8.55 8.11
N VAL A 113 -23.58 9.15 7.94
CA VAL A 113 -23.81 10.57 8.28
C VAL A 113 -23.59 10.81 9.77
N PHE A 114 -24.08 9.93 10.64
CA PHE A 114 -23.91 10.05 12.09
C PHE A 114 -22.42 9.99 12.50
N VAL A 115 -21.66 9.05 11.94
CA VAL A 115 -20.21 8.92 12.19
C VAL A 115 -19.44 10.13 11.67
N LEU A 116 -19.78 10.60 10.45
CA LEU A 116 -19.11 11.74 9.82
C LEU A 116 -19.50 13.11 10.42
N ALA A 117 -20.67 13.21 11.05
CA ALA A 117 -21.13 14.43 11.72
C ALA A 117 -20.79 14.47 13.22
N GLY A 118 -20.45 13.33 13.81
CA GLY A 118 -20.08 13.22 15.22
C GLY A 118 -18.67 13.74 15.51
N THR A 119 -18.38 13.94 16.80
CA THR A 119 -17.04 14.28 17.30
C THR A 119 -16.00 13.16 17.07
N TYR A 120 -16.46 11.94 16.82
CA TYR A 120 -15.62 10.80 16.43
C TYR A 120 -15.02 10.93 15.02
N ARG A 121 -15.50 11.87 14.20
CA ARG A 121 -14.97 12.14 12.86
C ARG A 121 -13.47 12.40 12.89
N THR A 122 -12.98 13.17 13.85
CA THR A 122 -11.55 13.46 13.95
C THR A 122 -10.77 12.20 14.30
N ALA A 123 -11.20 11.39 15.27
CA ALA A 123 -10.50 10.14 15.60
C ALA A 123 -10.47 9.11 14.46
N LEU A 124 -11.41 9.17 13.50
CA LEU A 124 -11.50 8.23 12.39
C LEU A 124 -10.75 8.71 11.12
N ILE A 125 -10.51 10.02 11.00
CA ILE A 125 -9.90 10.66 9.82
C ILE A 125 -8.53 11.26 10.14
N ASP A 126 -8.24 11.55 11.41
CA ASP A 126 -6.94 12.06 11.86
C ASP A 126 -5.92 10.93 11.79
N PRO A 127 -4.98 10.97 10.84
CA PRO A 127 -3.93 9.96 10.73
C PRO A 127 -2.98 9.98 11.93
N GLY A 128 -3.01 11.03 12.76
CA GLY A 128 -2.09 11.25 13.87
C GLY A 128 -1.06 12.33 13.54
N GLN A 129 -0.25 12.66 14.55
CA GLN A 129 0.78 13.70 14.42
C GLN A 129 1.95 13.24 13.55
N LEU A 130 2.51 14.17 12.80
CA LEU A 130 3.75 13.97 12.05
C LEU A 130 4.95 13.84 13.01
N SER A 131 6.02 13.24 12.50
CA SER A 131 7.36 13.23 13.06
C SER A 131 7.87 14.64 13.34
N PHE A 132 8.81 14.76 14.28
CA PHE A 132 9.37 16.06 14.66
C PHE A 132 9.94 16.85 13.48
N GLN A 133 10.54 16.17 12.49
CA GLN A 133 11.15 16.77 11.31
C GLN A 133 10.11 17.44 10.39
N HIS A 134 8.88 16.94 10.38
CA HIS A 134 7.77 17.45 9.57
C HIS A 134 6.66 18.10 10.40
N ALA A 135 6.82 18.23 11.72
CA ALA A 135 5.80 18.78 12.62
C ALA A 135 5.35 20.21 12.26
N GLY A 136 6.16 20.97 11.51
CA GLY A 136 5.80 22.29 10.98
C GLY A 136 4.85 22.28 9.78
N LEU A 137 4.61 21.13 9.16
CA LEU A 137 3.68 20.98 8.03
C LEU A 137 2.25 20.84 8.56
N SER A 138 1.47 21.90 8.41
CA SER A 138 0.06 21.94 8.86
C SER A 138 -0.94 21.66 7.73
N ASP A 139 -0.49 21.63 6.47
CA ASP A 139 -1.33 21.33 5.31
C ASP A 139 -1.04 19.91 4.80
N CYS A 140 -2.04 19.02 4.88
CA CYS A 140 -1.94 17.64 4.40
C CYS A 140 -1.59 17.57 2.91
N GLY A 141 -1.96 18.59 2.12
CA GLY A 141 -1.61 18.68 0.70
C GLY A 141 -0.12 18.86 0.43
N SER A 142 0.68 19.14 1.47
CA SER A 142 2.15 19.14 1.37
C SER A 142 2.72 17.75 1.08
N CYS A 143 1.99 16.69 1.43
CA CYS A 143 2.38 15.29 1.21
C CYS A 143 1.36 14.55 0.34
N HIS A 144 0.06 14.83 0.50
CA HIS A 144 -1.01 14.13 -0.21
C HIS A 144 -1.47 14.88 -1.46
N GLN A 145 -1.12 14.38 -2.65
CA GLN A 145 -1.35 15.07 -3.93
C GLN A 145 -2.86 15.28 -4.21
N ALA A 146 -3.69 14.34 -3.77
CA ALA A 146 -5.14 14.42 -3.98
C ALA A 146 -5.84 15.40 -3.02
N PHE A 147 -5.17 15.88 -1.97
CA PHE A 147 -5.83 16.60 -0.86
C PHE A 147 -6.57 17.86 -1.34
N HIS A 148 -5.94 18.69 -2.17
CA HIS A 148 -6.51 19.95 -2.67
C HIS A 148 -7.46 19.77 -3.88
N GLN A 149 -7.66 18.55 -4.36
CA GLN A 149 -8.48 18.27 -5.55
C GLN A 149 -9.98 18.13 -5.22
N GLY A 150 -10.36 18.31 -3.94
CA GLY A 150 -11.72 18.20 -3.46
C GLY A 150 -12.33 16.80 -3.61
N VAL A 151 -13.65 16.71 -3.48
CA VAL A 151 -14.36 15.41 -3.41
C VAL A 151 -14.18 14.53 -4.65
N VAL A 152 -14.01 15.13 -5.83
CA VAL A 152 -13.81 14.39 -7.08
C VAL A 152 -12.40 13.78 -7.12
N GLY A 153 -11.38 14.54 -6.74
CA GLY A 153 -10.01 14.02 -6.68
C GLY A 153 -9.84 12.96 -5.59
N TRP A 154 -10.52 13.09 -4.45
CA TRP A 154 -10.52 12.04 -3.41
C TRP A 154 -11.21 10.77 -3.90
N TRP A 155 -12.31 10.89 -4.64
CA TRP A 155 -12.96 9.76 -5.28
C TRP A 155 -12.06 9.09 -6.33
N GLN A 156 -11.33 9.87 -7.13
CA GLN A 156 -10.36 9.30 -8.07
C GLN A 156 -9.20 8.61 -7.35
N ALA A 157 -8.67 9.21 -6.29
CA ALA A 157 -7.60 8.64 -5.48
C ALA A 157 -8.02 7.33 -4.80
N ALA A 158 -9.22 7.25 -4.23
CA ALA A 158 -9.71 6.03 -3.58
C ALA A 158 -9.83 4.81 -4.52
N TRP A 159 -9.85 5.03 -5.84
CA TRP A 159 -9.84 3.98 -6.86
C TRP A 159 -8.51 3.87 -7.63
N SER A 160 -7.50 4.69 -7.27
CA SER A 160 -6.18 4.66 -7.89
C SER A 160 -5.29 3.63 -7.19
N GLU A 161 -4.58 2.82 -7.97
CA GLU A 161 -3.56 1.90 -7.46
C GLU A 161 -2.24 2.62 -7.12
N ASN A 162 -2.07 3.87 -7.58
CA ASN A 162 -0.80 4.61 -7.53
C ASN A 162 -0.78 5.74 -6.50
N VAL A 163 -1.77 5.85 -5.60
CA VAL A 163 -1.86 6.97 -4.64
C VAL A 163 -0.57 7.15 -3.84
N ALA A 164 0.02 6.07 -3.34
CA ALA A 164 1.25 6.15 -2.56
C ALA A 164 2.45 6.67 -3.40
N LEU A 165 2.49 6.33 -4.68
CA LEU A 165 3.51 6.84 -5.61
C LEU A 165 3.28 8.31 -5.94
N ASP A 166 2.03 8.71 -6.16
CA ASP A 166 1.65 10.10 -6.38
C ASP A 166 1.98 10.97 -5.14
N ASP A 167 1.69 10.48 -3.94
CA ASP A 167 2.00 11.14 -2.67
C ASP A 167 3.51 11.15 -2.35
N SER A 168 4.33 10.39 -3.08
CA SER A 168 5.80 10.48 -2.96
C SER A 168 6.40 11.62 -3.77
N LYS A 169 5.66 12.17 -4.75
CA LYS A 169 6.13 13.28 -5.60
C LYS A 169 6.28 14.61 -4.82
N PRO A 170 5.37 14.98 -3.90
CA PRO A 170 5.60 16.13 -3.04
C PRO A 170 6.84 15.99 -2.16
N CYS A 171 7.18 14.80 -1.67
CA CYS A 171 8.38 14.57 -0.86
C CYS A 171 9.66 15.00 -1.59
N ILE A 172 9.79 14.62 -2.87
CA ILE A 172 10.97 14.94 -3.68
C ILE A 172 11.04 16.41 -4.12
N SER A 173 9.99 17.20 -3.91
CA SER A 173 10.05 18.65 -4.13
C SER A 173 10.95 19.37 -3.11
N CYS A 174 11.06 18.81 -1.90
CA CYS A 174 11.96 19.28 -0.84
C CYS A 174 13.18 18.36 -0.67
N HIS A 175 13.03 17.05 -0.87
CA HIS A 175 14.11 16.06 -0.80
C HIS A 175 14.69 15.78 -2.19
N ALA A 176 15.70 16.55 -2.59
CA ALA A 176 16.34 16.42 -3.90
C ALA A 176 17.06 15.06 -4.07
N MET A 177 16.37 14.07 -4.67
CA MET A 177 16.90 12.72 -4.93
C MET A 177 17.15 12.42 -6.42
N GLY A 178 16.97 13.42 -7.30
CA GLY A 178 17.17 13.29 -8.75
C GLY A 178 16.15 12.38 -9.43
N ASP A 179 16.39 12.07 -10.71
CA ASP A 179 15.42 11.37 -11.58
C ASP A 179 15.15 9.91 -11.18
N HIS A 180 16.03 9.33 -10.36
CA HIS A 180 15.90 7.96 -9.85
C HIS A 180 15.43 7.92 -8.39
N GLY A 181 14.96 9.03 -7.81
CA GLY A 181 14.65 9.11 -6.37
C GLY A 181 13.58 8.13 -5.87
N LEU A 182 12.70 7.65 -6.75
CA LEU A 182 11.67 6.64 -6.44
C LEU A 182 12.06 5.22 -6.86
N LEU A 183 13.28 5.02 -7.36
CA LEU A 183 13.81 3.68 -7.67
C LEU A 183 14.57 3.12 -6.47
N PRO A 184 14.68 1.79 -6.35
CA PRO A 184 15.46 1.15 -5.28
C PRO A 184 16.88 1.70 -5.24
N HIS A 185 17.31 2.19 -4.07
CA HIS A 185 18.63 2.79 -3.84
C HIS A 185 18.98 3.95 -4.79
N SER A 186 17.98 4.56 -5.42
CA SER A 186 18.14 5.57 -6.46
C SER A 186 19.05 5.15 -7.61
N GLN A 187 19.02 3.85 -7.94
CA GLN A 187 19.79 3.26 -9.03
C GLN A 187 18.88 2.95 -10.23
N SER A 188 19.48 2.86 -11.42
CA SER A 188 18.77 2.39 -12.61
C SER A 188 18.56 0.88 -12.56
N ASP A 189 17.58 0.40 -13.33
CA ASP A 189 17.27 -1.02 -13.44
C ASP A 189 18.47 -1.85 -13.91
N GLU A 190 19.28 -1.31 -14.83
CA GLU A 190 20.50 -1.96 -15.33
C GLU A 190 21.54 -2.12 -14.22
N ALA A 191 21.76 -1.07 -13.43
CA ALA A 191 22.70 -1.10 -12.31
C ALA A 191 22.25 -2.09 -11.23
N MET A 192 20.95 -2.10 -10.88
CA MET A 192 20.40 -3.02 -9.90
C MET A 192 20.42 -4.48 -10.36
N SER A 193 20.20 -4.73 -11.65
CA SER A 193 20.29 -6.08 -12.24
C SER A 193 21.71 -6.63 -12.16
N ALA A 194 22.70 -5.84 -12.57
CA ALA A 194 24.11 -6.22 -12.51
C ALA A 194 24.57 -6.50 -11.06
N LEU A 195 24.17 -5.65 -10.10
CA LEU A 195 24.49 -5.86 -8.69
C LEU A 195 23.82 -7.10 -8.11
N SER A 196 22.58 -7.39 -8.51
CA SER A 196 21.84 -8.57 -8.05
C SER A 196 22.49 -9.86 -8.54
N GLU A 197 22.93 -9.93 -9.80
CA GLU A 197 23.65 -11.08 -10.35
C GLU A 197 24.98 -11.33 -9.62
N LEU A 198 25.71 -10.28 -9.28
CA LEU A 198 26.97 -10.36 -8.51
C LEU A 198 26.75 -10.82 -7.07
N ALA A 199 25.65 -10.41 -6.44
CA ALA A 199 25.33 -10.71 -5.04
C ALA A 199 24.61 -12.06 -4.84
N ALA A 200 23.95 -12.60 -5.88
CA ALA A 200 23.12 -13.80 -5.81
C ALA A 200 23.77 -15.06 -5.20
N PRO A 201 25.07 -15.36 -5.41
CA PRO A 201 25.70 -16.53 -4.80
C PRO A 201 26.04 -16.34 -3.31
N ALA A 202 26.20 -15.10 -2.84
CA ALA A 202 26.84 -14.80 -1.55
C ALA A 202 25.89 -14.77 -0.36
N THR A 203 24.57 -14.76 -0.57
CA THR A 203 23.59 -14.36 0.46
C THR A 203 22.45 -15.37 0.66
N ALA A 204 22.57 -16.61 0.17
CA ALA A 204 21.47 -17.58 0.13
C ALA A 204 20.87 -18.05 1.48
N SER A 205 21.41 -17.68 2.64
CA SER A 205 20.85 -18.05 3.95
C SER A 205 20.29 -16.84 4.69
N GLY A 206 18.98 -16.84 4.91
CA GLY A 206 18.33 -15.97 5.89
C GLY A 206 16.96 -15.50 5.46
N ARG A 207 15.92 -16.30 5.76
CA ARG A 207 14.53 -15.88 5.58
C ARG A 207 13.90 -15.74 6.96
N SER A 208 13.54 -14.52 7.35
CA SER A 208 12.72 -14.33 8.56
C SER A 208 11.37 -15.04 8.39
N ILE A 209 10.88 -15.69 9.44
CA ILE A 209 9.63 -16.49 9.41
C ILE A 209 8.44 -15.63 8.95
N GLY A 210 8.41 -14.34 9.34
CA GLY A 210 7.36 -13.40 8.96
C GLY A 210 7.26 -13.18 7.45
N VAL A 211 8.40 -12.99 6.78
CA VAL A 211 8.45 -12.80 5.32
C VAL A 211 8.05 -14.09 4.58
N GLN A 212 8.38 -15.27 5.12
CA GLN A 212 7.97 -16.55 4.52
C GLN A 212 6.45 -16.71 4.52
N LEU A 213 5.79 -16.40 5.64
CA LEU A 213 4.33 -16.46 5.77
C LEU A 213 3.64 -15.44 4.85
N ALA A 214 4.14 -14.21 4.76
CA ALA A 214 3.56 -13.18 3.91
C ALA A 214 3.59 -13.57 2.42
N ASN A 215 4.69 -14.15 1.94
CA ASN A 215 4.81 -14.57 0.53
C ASN A 215 3.83 -15.68 0.15
N LEU A 216 3.49 -16.59 1.07
CA LEU A 216 2.50 -17.65 0.81
C LEU A 216 1.07 -17.11 0.63
N VAL A 217 0.78 -15.92 1.17
CA VAL A 217 -0.57 -15.34 1.17
C VAL A 217 -0.75 -14.32 0.06
N PHE A 218 0.28 -13.51 -0.21
CA PHE A 218 0.15 -12.32 -1.06
C PHE A 218 0.77 -12.44 -2.46
N ASP A 219 1.44 -13.56 -2.78
CA ASP A 219 2.03 -13.88 -4.09
C ASP A 219 2.63 -12.66 -4.82
N MET A 220 3.49 -11.91 -4.12
CA MET A 220 4.08 -10.68 -4.64
C MET A 220 5.29 -11.02 -5.52
N PRO A 221 5.22 -10.86 -6.86
CA PRO A 221 6.40 -11.02 -7.69
C PRO A 221 7.38 -9.90 -7.34
N ARG A 222 8.55 -10.28 -6.83
CA ARG A 222 9.67 -9.35 -6.64
C ARG A 222 10.21 -8.99 -8.01
N GLN A 223 9.89 -7.80 -8.49
CA GLN A 223 10.37 -7.27 -9.76
C GLN A 223 11.49 -6.27 -9.51
N LEU A 224 12.51 -6.29 -10.38
CA LEU A 224 13.66 -5.38 -10.29
C LEU A 224 13.32 -3.91 -10.60
N ASN A 225 12.18 -3.67 -11.27
CA ASN A 225 11.77 -2.38 -11.82
C ASN A 225 10.55 -1.78 -11.09
N ILE A 226 10.46 -1.95 -9.77
CA ILE A 226 9.38 -1.38 -8.97
C ILE A 226 9.76 0.03 -8.51
N THR A 227 8.94 1.02 -8.89
CA THR A 227 8.93 2.31 -8.22
C THR A 227 8.44 2.14 -6.79
N LEU A 228 9.18 2.63 -5.81
CA LEU A 228 8.89 2.51 -4.40
C LEU A 228 8.41 3.85 -3.84
N PRO A 229 7.18 3.91 -3.29
CA PRO A 229 6.75 5.04 -2.49
C PRO A 229 7.68 5.28 -1.30
N CYS A 230 7.89 6.54 -0.92
CA CYS A 230 8.72 6.90 0.24
C CYS A 230 8.19 6.23 1.53
N MET A 231 6.85 6.15 1.66
CA MET A 231 6.18 5.58 2.83
C MET A 231 6.31 4.06 2.97
N THR A 232 6.82 3.36 1.95
CA THR A 232 7.17 1.93 2.09
C THR A 232 8.24 1.74 3.17
N CYS A 233 9.19 2.68 3.23
CA CYS A 233 10.31 2.66 4.17
C CYS A 233 10.10 3.65 5.31
N HIS A 234 9.72 4.88 5.00
CA HIS A 234 9.62 5.99 5.95
C HIS A 234 8.15 6.29 6.23
N GLN A 235 7.60 5.66 7.26
CA GLN A 235 6.20 5.87 7.62
C GLN A 235 6.05 7.09 8.51
N GLU A 236 5.25 8.03 8.02
CA GLU A 236 4.85 9.23 8.74
C GLU A 236 3.60 8.96 9.60
N HIS A 237 3.17 9.94 10.39
CA HIS A 237 1.98 9.88 11.27
C HIS A 237 2.12 8.96 12.49
N GLN A 238 3.35 8.65 12.90
CA GLN A 238 3.62 7.85 14.09
C GLN A 238 3.84 8.70 15.36
N GLY A 239 3.67 10.02 15.26
CA GLY A 239 3.90 10.97 16.34
C GLY A 239 5.26 11.65 16.29
N THR A 240 5.40 12.73 17.06
CA THR A 240 6.61 13.58 17.06
C THR A 240 7.88 12.84 17.47
N GLU A 241 7.76 11.84 18.34
CA GLU A 241 8.87 11.03 18.84
C GLU A 241 9.27 9.89 17.89
N ALA A 242 8.54 9.70 16.79
CA ALA A 242 8.86 8.65 15.83
C ALA A 242 10.10 9.03 15.00
N ASP A 243 11.05 8.11 14.94
CA ASP A 243 12.23 8.25 14.11
C ASP A 243 11.98 7.67 12.72
N LEU A 244 11.73 8.56 11.76
CA LEU A 244 11.58 8.21 10.35
C LEU A 244 12.80 7.49 9.76
N THR A 245 13.99 7.68 10.33
CA THR A 245 15.23 7.09 9.81
C THR A 245 15.46 5.67 10.32
N ASN A 246 14.78 5.26 11.39
CA ASN A 246 14.88 3.92 11.93
C ASN A 246 14.05 2.93 11.09
N MET A 247 14.72 1.95 10.50
CA MET A 247 14.11 0.92 9.67
C MET A 247 14.53 -0.48 10.13
N SER A 248 13.57 -1.41 10.18
CA SER A 248 13.88 -2.81 10.48
C SER A 248 14.44 -3.53 9.24
N ASN A 249 15.28 -4.55 9.48
CA ASN A 249 15.82 -5.41 8.40
C ASN A 249 14.71 -6.04 7.54
N ASP A 250 13.55 -6.36 8.15
CA ASP A 250 12.41 -6.96 7.44
C ASP A 250 11.83 -6.05 6.34
N ARG A 251 11.90 -4.72 6.51
CA ARG A 251 11.47 -3.80 5.45
C ARG A 251 12.33 -3.93 4.20
N CYS A 252 13.62 -4.20 4.37
CA CYS A 252 14.56 -4.40 3.27
C CYS A 252 14.38 -5.78 2.63
N THR A 253 14.30 -6.83 3.44
CA THR A 253 14.24 -8.22 2.94
C THR A 253 12.91 -8.55 2.26
N THR A 254 11.84 -7.78 2.51
CA THR A 254 10.55 -7.98 1.84
C THR A 254 10.65 -7.86 0.32
N CYS A 255 11.42 -6.89 -0.19
CA CYS A 255 11.53 -6.63 -1.63
C CYS A 255 12.77 -7.28 -2.28
N HIS A 256 13.86 -7.45 -1.54
CA HIS A 256 15.10 -7.99 -2.11
C HIS A 256 14.90 -9.41 -2.69
N LEU A 257 15.37 -9.62 -3.92
CA LEU A 257 15.39 -10.95 -4.56
C LEU A 257 16.28 -11.93 -3.78
N VAL A 258 17.45 -11.44 -3.36
CA VAL A 258 18.40 -12.20 -2.57
C VAL A 258 18.23 -11.85 -1.10
N GLN A 259 17.86 -12.85 -0.31
CA GLN A 259 17.48 -12.69 1.09
C GLN A 259 18.70 -12.66 2.00
N PHE A 260 18.58 -12.12 3.21
CA PHE A 260 19.64 -12.11 4.20
C PHE A 260 19.04 -11.93 5.60
N ASP A 261 19.73 -12.36 6.65
CA ASP A 261 19.22 -12.28 8.03
C ASP A 261 19.18 -10.84 8.56
N SER A 262 20.18 -10.02 8.22
CA SER A 262 20.23 -8.59 8.58
C SER A 262 21.20 -7.83 7.69
N LEU A 263 21.11 -6.49 7.64
CA LEU A 263 22.13 -5.70 6.93
C LEU A 263 23.54 -5.94 7.49
N ALA A 264 23.67 -6.13 8.81
CA ALA A 264 24.94 -6.43 9.46
C ALA A 264 25.48 -7.83 9.13
N SER A 265 24.60 -8.78 8.80
CA SER A 265 24.93 -10.17 8.52
C SER A 265 24.17 -10.64 7.30
N GLY A 266 24.81 -10.49 6.13
CA GLY A 266 24.31 -10.99 4.84
C GLY A 266 24.05 -9.92 3.79
N HIS A 267 24.32 -8.64 4.05
CA HIS A 267 24.52 -7.68 2.96
C HIS A 267 25.99 -7.79 2.48
N PRO A 268 26.26 -7.88 1.16
CA PRO A 268 27.63 -7.89 0.65
C PRO A 268 28.38 -6.64 1.11
N ASP A 269 29.68 -6.79 1.38
CA ASP A 269 30.54 -5.64 1.61
C ASP A 269 30.42 -4.64 0.45
N PHE A 270 30.46 -3.35 0.77
CA PHE A 270 30.53 -2.26 -0.20
C PHE A 270 31.90 -2.21 -0.89
N GLN A 271 32.28 -3.29 -1.60
CA GLN A 271 33.57 -3.43 -2.28
C GLN A 271 33.69 -2.48 -3.48
N ASN A 272 32.57 -2.14 -4.11
CA ASN A 272 32.49 -1.29 -5.31
C ASN A 272 31.71 0.02 -5.09
N TYR A 273 31.65 0.51 -3.86
CA TYR A 273 31.06 1.83 -3.64
C TYR A 273 31.90 2.89 -4.36
N PRO A 274 31.29 3.78 -5.17
CA PRO A 274 32.03 4.70 -6.03
C PRO A 274 32.68 5.80 -5.19
N TYR A 275 33.87 5.51 -4.67
CA TYR A 275 34.75 6.53 -4.12
C TYR A 275 35.57 7.12 -5.26
N GLU A 276 35.73 8.46 -5.31
CA GLU A 276 36.78 9.08 -6.15
C GLU A 276 38.17 8.52 -5.79
N ARG A 277 38.33 8.05 -4.54
CA ARG A 277 39.55 7.42 -4.03
C ARG A 277 39.22 6.48 -2.86
N ARG A 278 39.68 5.23 -2.94
CA ARG A 278 39.62 4.29 -1.81
C ARG A 278 40.46 4.80 -0.63
N THR A 279 39.95 4.69 0.60
CA THR A 279 40.75 4.92 1.80
C THR A 279 41.95 3.95 1.82
N ARG A 280 43.16 4.45 2.11
CA ARG A 280 44.38 3.61 2.17
C ARG A 280 44.37 2.62 3.34
N LEU A 281 43.47 2.82 4.29
CA LEU A 281 43.23 1.93 5.41
C LEU A 281 42.26 0.83 4.96
N ARG A 282 42.68 -0.43 5.01
CA ARG A 282 41.76 -1.56 4.95
C ARG A 282 40.99 -1.62 6.26
N PHE A 283 39.80 -1.06 6.26
CA PHE A 283 38.91 -1.04 7.41
C PHE A 283 37.77 -2.04 7.20
N ASP A 284 37.56 -2.92 8.17
CA ASP A 284 36.50 -3.93 8.19
C ASP A 284 35.52 -3.53 9.30
N HIS A 285 34.31 -3.13 8.91
CA HIS A 285 33.30 -2.61 9.83
C HIS A 285 32.89 -3.66 10.87
N THR A 286 32.62 -4.89 10.42
CA THR A 286 32.21 -6.01 11.26
C THR A 286 33.29 -6.35 12.27
N SER A 287 34.54 -6.50 11.81
CA SER A 287 35.65 -6.81 12.70
C SER A 287 35.90 -5.73 13.74
N HIS A 288 35.77 -4.46 13.36
CA HIS A 288 35.97 -3.34 14.28
C HIS A 288 34.85 -3.28 15.34
N ILE A 289 33.59 -3.41 14.91
CA ILE A 289 32.43 -3.33 15.81
C ILE A 289 32.42 -4.53 16.76
N ASP A 290 32.54 -5.74 16.23
CA ASP A 290 32.43 -6.98 16.98
C ASP A 290 33.59 -7.21 17.95
N LYS A 291 34.75 -6.58 17.74
CA LYS A 291 35.89 -6.77 18.65
C LYS A 291 35.97 -5.72 19.74
N HIS A 292 35.59 -4.48 19.44
CA HIS A 292 35.90 -3.35 20.33
C HIS A 292 34.72 -2.84 21.15
N PHE A 293 33.49 -3.26 20.84
CA PHE A 293 32.27 -2.79 21.52
C PHE A 293 31.46 -3.87 22.24
N LEU A 294 32.01 -5.07 22.44
CA LEU A 294 31.34 -6.16 23.18
C LEU A 294 31.23 -5.90 24.69
N GLU A 295 32.18 -5.16 25.26
CA GLU A 295 32.20 -4.91 26.70
C GLU A 295 31.14 -3.88 27.08
N LYS A 296 30.46 -4.07 28.22
CA LYS A 296 29.43 -3.13 28.71
C LYS A 296 29.94 -1.68 28.87
N SER A 297 31.23 -1.51 29.11
CA SER A 297 31.92 -0.22 29.25
C SER A 297 32.00 0.53 27.91
N THR A 298 32.22 -0.18 26.81
CA THR A 298 32.40 0.41 25.46
C THR A 298 31.16 0.27 24.58
N ALA A 299 30.23 -0.64 24.89
CA ALA A 299 29.01 -0.86 24.11
C ALA A 299 28.18 0.41 23.87
N LYS A 300 28.21 1.37 24.80
CA LYS A 300 27.53 2.68 24.66
C LYS A 300 28.19 3.63 23.66
N LEU A 301 29.44 3.35 23.28
CA LEU A 301 30.23 4.11 22.31
C LEU A 301 30.17 3.47 20.91
N ALA A 302 29.46 2.35 20.77
CA ALA A 302 29.30 1.69 19.48
C ALA A 302 28.55 2.63 18.51
N PRO A 303 29.05 2.77 17.27
CA PRO A 303 28.28 3.49 16.25
C PRO A 303 26.98 2.72 15.98
N GLY A 304 25.87 3.44 16.02
CA GLY A 304 24.53 2.92 15.77
C GLY A 304 24.13 3.03 14.30
N ASP A 305 24.68 4.03 13.60
CA ASP A 305 24.29 4.38 12.24
C ASP A 305 25.51 4.56 11.32
N CYS A 306 25.30 4.30 10.02
CA CYS A 306 26.32 4.60 8.99
C CYS A 306 26.72 6.08 9.02
N ARG A 307 25.78 6.95 9.38
CA ARG A 307 25.96 8.41 9.49
C ARG A 307 26.86 8.82 10.64
N ASP A 308 27.21 7.93 11.56
CA ASP A 308 28.17 8.24 12.63
C ASP A 308 29.56 8.47 12.03
N CYS A 309 29.95 7.62 11.07
CA CYS A 309 31.24 7.70 10.40
C CYS A 309 31.17 8.34 9.01
N HIS A 310 29.99 8.39 8.36
CA HIS A 310 29.81 8.90 7.01
C HIS A 310 28.92 10.15 6.94
N LYS A 311 29.08 10.93 5.88
CA LYS A 311 28.21 12.04 5.48
C LYS A 311 27.83 11.89 4.02
N SER A 312 26.65 12.36 3.66
CA SER A 312 26.30 12.53 2.25
C SER A 312 27.20 13.60 1.60
N ASP A 313 27.44 13.46 0.31
CA ASP A 313 27.99 14.52 -0.52
C ASP A 313 26.95 15.63 -0.77
N ALA A 314 27.38 16.71 -1.41
CA ALA A 314 26.53 17.89 -1.62
C ALA A 314 25.24 17.60 -2.41
N ASN A 315 25.23 16.51 -3.18
CA ASN A 315 24.10 16.10 -4.00
C ASN A 315 23.32 14.91 -3.40
N GLY A 316 23.70 14.42 -2.22
CA GLY A 316 23.05 13.27 -1.56
C GLY A 316 23.30 11.92 -2.22
N ARG A 317 24.20 11.83 -3.21
CA ARG A 317 24.42 10.65 -4.06
C ARG A 317 25.52 9.74 -3.53
N LEU A 318 26.47 10.28 -2.76
CA LEU A 318 27.64 9.55 -2.29
C LEU A 318 27.78 9.65 -0.77
N MET A 319 28.06 8.53 -0.11
CA MET A 319 28.40 8.47 1.31
C MET A 319 29.92 8.60 1.50
N LYS A 320 30.38 9.81 1.80
CA LYS A 320 31.78 10.13 2.11
C LYS A 320 32.07 9.82 3.57
N VAL A 321 33.22 9.25 3.89
CA VAL A 321 33.67 9.16 5.29
C VAL A 321 33.90 10.59 5.81
N LYS A 322 33.50 10.87 7.06
CA LYS A 322 33.82 12.15 7.71
C LYS A 322 35.34 12.25 7.98
N SER A 323 35.78 13.40 8.49
CA SER A 323 37.20 13.57 8.83
C SER A 323 37.65 12.59 9.92
N PHE A 324 38.95 12.30 9.98
CA PHE A 324 39.53 11.47 11.06
C PHE A 324 39.16 12.00 12.45
N ASP A 325 39.21 13.33 12.62
CA ASP A 325 38.86 14.00 13.88
C ASP A 325 37.43 13.70 14.32
N THR A 326 36.52 13.54 13.37
CA THR A 326 35.11 13.25 13.63
C THR A 326 34.85 11.75 13.80
N SER A 327 35.43 10.91 12.94
CA SER A 327 35.09 9.49 12.87
C SER A 327 35.91 8.60 13.80
N CYS A 328 37.10 9.04 14.19
CA CYS A 328 38.09 8.16 14.83
C CYS A 328 38.75 8.78 16.07
N ALA A 329 38.99 10.09 16.08
CA ALA A 329 39.85 10.72 17.09
C ALA A 329 39.29 10.66 18.51
N ALA A 330 37.97 10.57 18.68
CA ALA A 330 37.35 10.43 20.00
C ALA A 330 37.86 9.21 20.79
N CYS A 331 38.22 8.11 20.10
CA CYS A 331 38.75 6.90 20.73
C CYS A 331 40.22 6.64 20.40
N HIS A 332 40.69 7.06 19.23
CA HIS A 332 42.05 6.78 18.76
C HIS A 332 42.99 7.99 18.78
N GLY A 333 42.48 9.22 18.93
CA GLY A 333 43.27 10.44 18.86
C GLY A 333 44.34 10.48 19.94
N GLU A 334 43.96 10.18 21.19
CA GLU A 334 44.90 10.10 22.32
C GLU A 334 45.93 8.97 22.15
N GLN A 335 45.52 7.82 21.61
CA GLN A 335 46.43 6.69 21.36
C GLN A 335 47.49 7.03 20.31
N ILE A 336 47.10 7.75 19.26
CA ILE A 336 48.00 8.20 18.19
C ILE A 336 48.90 9.34 18.69
N ALA A 337 48.35 10.28 19.45
CA ALA A 337 49.11 11.34 20.10
C ALA A 337 50.06 10.81 21.19
N GLY A 338 49.85 9.58 21.66
CA GLY A 338 50.68 8.91 22.65
C GLY A 338 50.34 9.25 24.10
N ALA A 339 49.15 9.78 24.38
CA ALA A 339 48.66 9.96 25.73
C ALA A 339 48.53 8.59 26.43
N GLY A 340 49.09 8.47 27.64
CA GLY A 340 49.16 7.19 28.38
C GLY A 340 50.45 6.39 28.19
N ARG A 341 51.45 6.87 27.43
CA ARG A 341 52.79 6.28 27.40
C ARG A 341 53.62 6.75 28.59
N ALA A 342 54.51 5.87 29.09
CA ALA A 342 55.36 6.14 30.27
C ALA A 342 56.34 7.31 30.10
N THR A 343 56.52 7.86 28.88
CA THR A 343 57.36 9.03 28.60
C THR A 343 56.68 9.98 27.61
N ALA A 344 57.04 11.27 27.67
CA ALA A 344 56.33 12.37 27.00
C ALA A 344 56.27 12.30 25.47
N LYS A 345 57.17 11.56 24.82
CA LYS A 345 57.12 11.20 23.40
C LYS A 345 57.85 9.87 23.26
N GLY A 346 57.20 8.84 22.70
CA GLY A 346 57.86 7.57 22.42
C GLY A 346 59.15 7.76 21.61
N MET A 347 60.11 6.84 21.74
CA MET A 347 61.36 6.91 20.98
C MET A 347 61.05 6.70 19.48
N PRO A 348 61.35 7.66 18.60
CA PRO A 348 61.14 7.49 17.17
C PRO A 348 62.12 6.43 16.66
N VAL A 349 61.60 5.25 16.30
CA VAL A 349 62.39 4.16 15.68
C VAL A 349 62.57 4.42 14.18
N LEU A 350 61.58 5.07 13.56
CA LEU A 350 61.58 5.47 12.16
C LEU A 350 60.94 6.85 12.07
N ALA A 351 61.69 7.82 11.53
CA ALA A 351 61.18 9.14 11.20
C ALA A 351 61.32 9.35 9.70
N VAL A 352 60.23 9.69 9.04
CA VAL A 352 60.27 10.11 7.63
C VAL A 352 60.74 11.56 7.62
N PRO A 353 61.83 11.89 6.89
CA PRO A 353 62.35 13.25 6.84
C PRO A 353 61.30 14.19 6.22
N GLY A 354 61.25 15.43 6.71
CA GLY A 354 60.46 16.47 6.05
C GLY A 354 60.99 16.74 4.66
N LEU A 355 60.08 17.06 3.74
CA LEU A 355 60.41 17.37 2.35
C LEU A 355 59.93 18.78 2.00
N ASP A 356 60.75 19.56 1.29
CA ASP A 356 60.33 20.84 0.72
C ASP A 356 59.50 20.58 -0.55
N VAL A 357 58.24 20.22 -0.33
CA VAL A 357 57.30 19.83 -1.38
C VAL A 357 57.13 20.97 -2.39
N ALA A 358 57.03 22.21 -1.93
CA ALA A 358 56.85 23.39 -2.76
C ALA A 358 58.01 23.57 -3.75
N THR A 359 59.26 23.59 -3.26
CA THR A 359 60.44 23.76 -4.13
C THR A 359 60.63 22.57 -5.06
N LEU A 360 60.33 21.35 -4.61
CA LEU A 360 60.49 20.14 -5.42
C LEU A 360 59.43 20.07 -6.53
N GLN A 361 58.20 20.49 -6.27
CA GLN A 361 57.16 20.62 -7.30
C GLN A 361 57.50 21.71 -8.31
N GLU A 362 57.98 22.88 -7.86
CA GLU A 362 58.41 23.98 -8.75
C GLU A 362 59.53 23.54 -9.70
N LYS A 363 60.44 22.68 -9.21
CA LYS A 363 61.53 22.10 -10.02
C LYS A 363 61.12 20.88 -10.86
N GLY A 364 59.84 20.49 -10.84
CA GLY A 364 59.33 19.33 -11.59
C GLY A 364 59.90 17.99 -11.09
N ALA A 365 60.36 17.91 -9.84
CA ALA A 365 60.89 16.68 -9.28
C ALA A 365 59.74 15.66 -9.06
N ALA A 366 59.97 14.43 -9.50
CA ALA A 366 59.00 13.33 -9.36
C ALA A 366 59.00 12.77 -7.92
N ILE A 367 58.45 13.55 -6.98
CA ILE A 367 58.36 13.18 -5.55
C ILE A 367 57.15 12.28 -5.24
N GLY A 368 56.28 12.04 -6.22
CA GLY A 368 55.02 11.33 -6.01
C GLY A 368 54.05 12.12 -5.12
N GLU A 369 53.17 11.40 -4.42
CA GLU A 369 52.27 12.03 -3.45
C GLU A 369 52.94 12.10 -2.06
N TRP A 370 53.21 13.32 -1.60
CA TRP A 370 53.74 13.60 -0.27
C TRP A 370 52.66 14.26 0.62
N PRO A 371 52.56 13.93 1.93
CA PRO A 371 51.58 14.58 2.81
C PRO A 371 51.86 16.08 2.95
N GLU A 372 50.84 16.91 2.79
CA GLU A 372 50.93 18.38 2.91
C GLU A 372 51.48 18.82 4.28
N PHE A 373 51.17 18.08 5.35
CA PHE A 373 51.65 18.35 6.72
C PHE A 373 52.99 17.68 7.07
N ALA A 374 53.64 17.01 6.10
CA ALA A 374 54.98 16.44 6.25
C ALA A 374 56.06 17.33 5.61
N GLU A 375 55.79 18.64 5.54
CA GLU A 375 56.78 19.65 5.19
C GLU A 375 57.79 19.84 6.32
N GLY A 376 59.06 19.89 5.94
CA GLY A 376 60.15 20.18 6.86
C GLY A 376 61.45 20.34 6.10
N PRO A 377 62.45 21.02 6.69
CA PRO A 377 63.75 21.15 6.07
C PRO A 377 64.35 19.75 5.82
N VAL A 378 64.87 19.55 4.62
CA VAL A 378 65.61 18.34 4.28
C VAL A 378 66.76 18.21 5.28
N PRO A 379 66.89 17.11 6.03
CA PRO A 379 67.95 16.95 7.01
C PRO A 379 69.31 17.04 6.31
N ASN A 380 70.29 17.68 6.96
CA ASN A 380 71.65 17.91 6.44
C ASN A 380 72.49 16.63 6.17
N PHE A 381 71.87 15.45 6.13
CA PHE A 381 72.51 14.15 5.97
C PHE A 381 72.11 13.42 4.68
N MET A 382 71.59 14.14 3.68
CA MET A 382 71.42 13.65 2.30
C MET A 382 72.44 14.23 1.35
#